data_AF-A0A416RWB3-F1
#
_entry.id   AF-A0A416RWB3-F1
#
_cell.length_a   1.000
_cell.length_b   1.000
_cell.length_c   1.000
_cell.angle_alpha   90.00
_cell.angle_beta   90.00
_cell.angle_gamma   90.00
#
_symmetry.space_group_name_H-M   'P 1'
#
loop_
_entity.id
_entity.type
_entity.pdbx_description
1 polymer ?
#
loop_
_entity_poly.entity_id
_entity_poly.type
_entity_poly.pdbx_seq_one_letter_code
_entity_poly.pdbx_strand_id
1 'polypeptide(L)'
;MCLQPEDTTIGRDRIIKKVLTSEKIIGRWDSLYNNRKSVRLSDNRVFIDTSIKPNYAEVDEFDDSPTSDADMNWNVYVLLFLRRYNMIQILEVKIDHGRYMILIKIEDDRLRIVDDELVEYIKKIREQEWNYYSRSYNAISNAVRENCKECISELFTDTYSKVFEYCAGCNAHSEVIVGDMPKFPLKNRVSEPLKTLSDEQMALFGTANELIVVADESDQKNLISKLVEKGVSLIIVPDHFNGENILLKIKPNRNMMIFSLDEAYQLIKMRGFYFISGLIAVIYPKEENEIGEQYVIVKNNLCGRASTKIVHIVEKDVYIVQAGKTLVELVDGPSLQPNIVYT
;
A
#
# COMPACT_ATOMS: atom_id res chain seq x y z
N MET A 1 30.37 7.79 -1.99
CA MET A 1 30.40 6.32 -1.99
C MET A 1 30.97 5.90 -3.33
N CYS A 2 32.00 5.05 -3.36
CA CYS A 2 32.62 4.60 -4.61
C CYS A 2 32.23 3.14 -4.85
N LEU A 3 31.60 2.84 -5.99
CA LEU A 3 31.35 1.45 -6.41
C LEU A 3 32.55 0.97 -7.23
N GLN A 4 33.15 -0.15 -6.82
CA GLN A 4 34.03 -0.87 -7.73
C GLN A 4 33.16 -1.61 -8.76
N PRO A 5 33.59 -1.73 -10.02
CA PRO A 5 32.87 -2.50 -11.04
C PRO A 5 32.54 -3.94 -10.59
N GLU A 6 33.44 -4.53 -9.79
CA GLU A 6 33.28 -5.85 -9.18
C GLU A 6 32.09 -5.91 -8.20
N ASP A 7 31.81 -4.85 -7.45
CA ASP A 7 30.69 -4.79 -6.50
C ASP A 7 29.34 -4.90 -7.21
N THR A 8 29.23 -4.33 -8.41
CA THR A 8 28.01 -4.43 -9.22
C THR A 8 27.80 -5.84 -9.79
N THR A 9 28.89 -6.55 -10.09
CA THR A 9 28.81 -7.92 -10.59
C THR A 9 28.46 -8.89 -9.45
N ILE A 10 29.15 -8.78 -8.31
CA ILE A 10 28.89 -9.59 -7.11
C ILE A 10 27.47 -9.35 -6.57
N GLY A 11 27.02 -8.09 -6.53
CA GLY A 11 25.68 -7.74 -6.09
C GLY A 11 24.59 -8.35 -6.99
N ARG A 12 24.77 -8.27 -8.31
CA ARG A 12 23.84 -8.85 -9.29
C ARG A 12 23.79 -10.38 -9.18
N ASP A 13 24.93 -11.03 -9.02
CA ASP A 13 25.02 -12.49 -8.83
C ASP A 13 24.31 -12.98 -7.56
N ARG A 14 24.38 -12.21 -6.47
CA ARG A 14 23.64 -12.52 -5.23
C ARG A 14 22.13 -12.43 -5.42
N ILE A 15 21.64 -11.53 -6.27
CA ILE A 15 20.21 -11.38 -6.57
C ILE A 15 19.72 -12.47 -7.51
N ILE A 16 20.52 -12.85 -8.51
CA ILE A 16 20.24 -14.01 -9.38
C ILE A 16 20.02 -15.27 -8.54
N LYS A 17 20.82 -15.45 -7.49
CA LYS A 17 20.72 -16.60 -6.58
C LYS A 17 19.51 -16.56 -5.63
N LYS A 18 18.74 -15.47 -5.55
CA LYS A 18 17.55 -15.35 -4.67
C LYS A 18 16.25 -15.81 -5.31
N VAL A 19 16.18 -15.86 -6.65
CA VAL A 19 14.97 -16.21 -7.39
C VAL A 19 15.23 -17.50 -8.15
N LEU A 20 14.43 -18.54 -7.90
CA LEU A 20 14.53 -19.78 -8.66
C LEU A 20 14.19 -19.55 -10.14
N THR A 21 14.78 -20.38 -11.01
CA THR A 21 14.34 -20.44 -12.40
C THR A 21 12.97 -21.13 -12.48
N SER A 22 12.21 -20.86 -13.54
CA SER A 22 10.88 -21.44 -13.73
C SER A 22 10.92 -22.97 -13.71
N GLU A 23 11.96 -23.57 -14.30
CA GLU A 23 12.17 -25.03 -14.32
C GLU A 23 12.37 -25.58 -12.90
N LYS A 24 13.14 -24.88 -12.05
CA LYS A 24 13.36 -25.29 -10.66
C LYS A 24 12.11 -25.13 -9.81
N ILE A 25 11.32 -24.08 -10.04
CA ILE A 25 10.03 -23.89 -9.36
C ILE A 25 9.08 -25.02 -9.69
N ILE A 26 8.92 -25.33 -10.98
CA ILE A 26 8.02 -26.39 -11.47
C ILE A 26 8.50 -27.75 -10.98
N GLY A 27 9.79 -28.07 -11.12
CA GLY A 27 10.34 -29.35 -10.67
C GLY A 27 10.16 -29.56 -9.17
N ARG A 28 10.36 -28.53 -8.34
CA ARG A 28 10.11 -28.62 -6.89
C ARG A 28 8.63 -28.73 -6.57
N TRP A 29 7.76 -27.97 -7.26
CA TRP A 29 6.31 -28.09 -7.09
C TRP A 29 5.82 -29.49 -7.40
N ASP A 30 6.22 -30.05 -8.54
CA ASP A 30 5.88 -31.41 -8.95
C ASP A 30 6.35 -32.44 -7.91
N SER A 31 7.60 -32.29 -7.46
CA SER A 31 8.19 -33.15 -6.43
C SER A 31 7.40 -33.09 -5.13
N LEU A 32 6.98 -31.90 -4.69
CA LEU A 32 6.21 -31.71 -3.46
C LEU A 32 4.78 -32.25 -3.62
N TYR A 33 4.08 -31.87 -4.68
CA TYR A 33 2.66 -32.12 -4.86
C TYR A 33 2.34 -33.58 -5.17
N ASN A 34 3.21 -34.26 -5.95
CA ASN A 34 3.02 -35.64 -6.39
C ASN A 34 3.77 -36.67 -5.53
N ASN A 35 4.45 -36.25 -4.46
CA ASN A 35 5.10 -37.19 -3.55
C ASN A 35 4.08 -37.99 -2.74
N ARG A 36 4.40 -39.26 -2.46
CA ARG A 36 3.59 -40.11 -1.58
C ARG A 36 3.52 -39.61 -0.14
N LYS A 37 4.52 -38.85 0.32
CA LYS A 37 4.54 -38.21 1.64
C LYS A 37 3.55 -37.04 1.74
N SER A 38 3.11 -36.50 0.61
CA SER A 38 2.11 -35.43 0.58
C SER A 38 0.70 -36.00 0.60
N VAL A 39 0.01 -35.77 1.71
CA VAL A 39 -1.29 -36.38 2.00
C VAL A 39 -2.40 -35.49 1.44
N ARG A 40 -3.20 -36.05 0.52
CA ARG A 40 -4.39 -35.39 -0.03
C ARG A 40 -5.57 -35.55 0.93
N LEU A 41 -6.27 -34.45 1.17
CA LEU A 41 -7.48 -34.37 1.98
C LEU A 41 -8.66 -33.94 1.08
N SER A 42 -9.87 -33.93 1.64
CA SER A 42 -11.04 -33.38 0.95
C SER A 42 -10.89 -31.87 0.68
N ASP A 43 -11.73 -31.34 -0.21
CA ASP A 43 -11.81 -29.89 -0.50
C ASP A 43 -10.52 -29.29 -1.10
N ASN A 44 -9.85 -30.04 -1.99
CA ASN A 44 -8.60 -29.64 -2.67
C ASN A 44 -7.46 -29.28 -1.68
N ARG A 45 -7.48 -29.86 -0.48
CA ARG A 45 -6.46 -29.63 0.53
C ARG A 45 -5.36 -30.67 0.44
N VAL A 46 -4.12 -30.24 0.61
CA VAL A 46 -2.95 -31.12 0.59
C VAL A 46 -2.02 -30.75 1.73
N PHE A 47 -1.56 -31.76 2.46
CA PHE A 47 -0.52 -31.61 3.46
C PHE A 47 0.85 -31.82 2.79
N ILE A 48 1.65 -30.76 2.73
CA ILE A 48 2.96 -30.74 2.05
C ILE A 48 4.08 -30.92 3.07
N ASP A 49 4.93 -31.91 2.83
CA ASP A 49 6.18 -32.12 3.57
C ASP A 49 7.31 -31.37 2.88
N THR A 50 7.81 -30.29 3.48
CA THR A 50 8.87 -29.48 2.86
C THR A 50 10.23 -30.18 2.84
N SER A 51 10.38 -31.33 3.50
CA SER A 51 11.60 -32.15 3.46
C SER A 51 11.68 -33.09 2.26
N ILE A 52 10.77 -32.98 1.28
CA ILE A 52 10.84 -33.77 0.04
C ILE A 52 11.99 -33.26 -0.85
N LYS A 53 12.92 -34.16 -1.23
CA LYS A 53 13.98 -33.86 -2.21
C LYS A 53 13.37 -33.62 -3.60
N PRO A 54 13.88 -32.66 -4.39
CA PRO A 54 13.43 -32.47 -5.76
C PRO A 54 13.82 -33.65 -6.65
N ASN A 55 12.91 -34.05 -7.55
CA ASN A 55 13.04 -35.20 -8.45
C ASN A 55 14.22 -35.11 -9.45
N TYR A 56 14.84 -33.93 -9.58
CA TYR A 56 15.98 -33.66 -10.45
C TYR A 56 17.33 -33.59 -9.71
N ALA A 57 17.35 -33.79 -8.38
CA ALA A 57 18.61 -34.01 -7.66
C ALA A 57 19.23 -35.33 -8.16
N GLU A 58 20.54 -35.33 -8.43
CA GLU A 58 21.24 -36.55 -8.87
C GLU A 58 20.90 -37.70 -7.91
N VAL A 59 20.24 -38.72 -8.44
CA VAL A 59 19.82 -39.89 -7.66
C VAL A 59 21.05 -40.78 -7.53
N ASP A 60 21.87 -40.52 -6.54
CA ASP A 60 22.70 -41.59 -5.98
C ASP A 60 21.74 -42.52 -5.23
N GLU A 61 21.52 -43.73 -5.76
CA GLU A 61 20.62 -44.73 -5.16
C GLU A 61 21.03 -45.14 -3.73
N PHE A 62 22.22 -44.73 -3.28
CA PHE A 62 22.75 -44.94 -1.94
C PHE A 62 22.75 -43.68 -1.05
N ASP A 63 22.32 -42.52 -1.55
CA ASP A 63 22.25 -41.26 -0.78
C ASP A 63 20.92 -41.08 -0.04
N ASP A 64 20.77 -41.82 1.07
CA ASP A 64 19.68 -41.68 2.04
C ASP A 64 19.84 -40.45 2.96
N SER A 65 20.74 -39.51 2.63
CA SER A 65 20.93 -38.31 3.44
C SER A 65 19.63 -37.50 3.54
N PRO A 66 19.31 -36.94 4.72
CA PRO A 66 18.15 -36.07 4.87
C PRO A 66 18.29 -34.84 3.95
N THR A 67 17.16 -34.34 3.48
CA THR A 67 17.08 -33.09 2.71
C THR A 67 17.77 -31.97 3.46
N SER A 68 18.66 -31.24 2.78
CA SER A 68 19.39 -30.14 3.39
C SER A 68 18.45 -29.01 3.83
N ASP A 69 18.82 -28.25 4.86
CA ASP A 69 18.09 -27.04 5.28
C ASP A 69 17.90 -26.06 4.11
N ALA A 70 18.88 -26.01 3.19
CA ALA A 70 18.81 -25.21 1.98
C ALA A 70 17.68 -25.66 1.05
N ASP A 71 17.51 -26.97 0.84
CA ASP A 71 16.44 -27.52 0.02
C ASP A 71 15.07 -27.33 0.64
N MET A 72 14.95 -27.50 1.96
CA MET A 72 13.72 -27.18 2.68
C MET A 72 13.34 -25.71 2.53
N ASN A 73 14.31 -24.80 2.66
CA ASN A 73 14.09 -23.36 2.45
C ASN A 73 13.62 -23.05 1.03
N TRP A 74 14.16 -23.74 0.02
CA TRP A 74 13.70 -23.60 -1.37
C TRP A 74 12.29 -24.15 -1.59
N ASN A 75 11.92 -25.25 -0.93
CA ASN A 75 10.56 -25.78 -0.98
C ASN A 75 9.55 -24.82 -0.32
N VAL A 76 9.93 -24.21 0.81
CA VAL A 76 9.15 -23.13 1.44
C VAL A 76 9.05 -21.93 0.51
N TYR A 77 10.14 -21.53 -0.17
CA TYR A 77 10.12 -20.44 -1.14
C TYR A 77 9.08 -20.69 -2.25
N VAL A 78 9.02 -21.90 -2.81
CA VAL A 78 8.04 -22.26 -3.86
C VAL A 78 6.60 -22.09 -3.35
N LEU A 79 6.29 -22.59 -2.14
CA LEU A 79 4.94 -22.43 -1.58
C LEU A 79 4.58 -20.96 -1.34
N LEU A 80 5.52 -20.16 -0.83
CA LEU A 80 5.30 -18.71 -0.64
C LEU A 80 5.16 -17.96 -1.96
N PHE A 81 5.90 -18.37 -3.00
CA PHE A 81 5.79 -17.85 -4.35
C PHE A 81 4.40 -18.11 -4.92
N LEU A 82 3.94 -19.37 -4.91
CA LEU A 82 2.60 -19.74 -5.40
C LEU A 82 1.48 -19.02 -4.63
N ARG A 83 1.63 -18.86 -3.31
CA ARG A 83 0.69 -18.10 -2.48
C ARG A 83 0.63 -16.62 -2.88
N ARG A 84 1.77 -15.97 -3.17
CA ARG A 84 1.80 -14.55 -3.56
C ARG A 84 1.00 -14.28 -4.83
N TYR A 85 0.94 -15.26 -5.74
CA TYR A 85 0.17 -15.19 -6.98
C TYR A 85 -1.21 -15.86 -6.89
N ASN A 86 -1.71 -16.07 -5.67
CA ASN A 86 -3.03 -16.63 -5.38
C ASN A 86 -3.30 -18.01 -5.99
N MET A 87 -2.24 -18.79 -6.29
CA MET A 87 -2.42 -20.14 -6.84
C MET A 87 -2.73 -21.17 -5.75
N ILE A 88 -2.30 -20.87 -4.51
CA ILE A 88 -2.59 -21.67 -3.31
C ILE A 88 -2.95 -20.77 -2.13
N GLN A 89 -3.70 -21.32 -1.19
CA GLN A 89 -3.91 -20.76 0.14
C GLN A 89 -3.15 -21.60 1.18
N ILE A 90 -2.38 -20.97 2.06
CA ILE A 90 -1.77 -21.64 3.22
C ILE A 90 -2.78 -21.59 4.37
N LEU A 91 -3.20 -22.76 4.87
CA LEU A 91 -4.19 -22.89 5.93
C LEU A 91 -3.55 -23.10 7.31
N GLU A 92 -2.53 -23.94 7.38
CA GLU A 92 -1.87 -24.29 8.64
C GLU A 92 -0.38 -24.59 8.40
N VAL A 93 0.47 -24.31 9.37
CA VAL A 93 1.89 -24.67 9.38
C VAL A 93 2.20 -25.36 10.71
N LYS A 94 2.79 -26.56 10.63
CA LYS A 94 3.30 -27.31 11.78
C LYS A 94 4.79 -27.56 11.62
N ILE A 95 5.51 -27.55 12.74
CA ILE A 95 6.91 -27.93 12.78
C ILE A 95 6.98 -29.30 13.43
N ASP A 96 7.46 -30.29 12.69
CA ASP A 96 7.63 -31.66 13.17
C ASP A 96 9.10 -32.06 13.05
N HIS A 97 9.78 -32.22 14.19
CA HIS A 97 11.19 -32.62 14.26
C HIS A 97 12.11 -31.77 13.36
N GLY A 98 11.89 -30.45 13.32
CA GLY A 98 12.67 -29.50 12.49
C GLY A 98 12.18 -29.34 11.06
N ARG A 99 11.17 -30.09 10.62
CA ARG A 99 10.60 -30.03 9.25
C ARG A 99 9.29 -29.26 9.24
N TYR A 100 9.09 -28.42 8.21
CA TYR A 100 7.82 -27.72 8.04
C TYR A 100 6.82 -28.61 7.31
N MET A 101 5.70 -28.88 7.96
CA MET A 101 4.55 -29.53 7.40
C MET A 101 3.45 -28.48 7.18
N ILE A 102 3.07 -28.26 5.93
CA ILE A 102 2.22 -27.13 5.55
C ILE A 102 0.93 -27.65 4.93
N LEU A 103 -0.22 -27.34 5.57
CA LEU A 103 -1.53 -27.59 4.98
C LEU A 103 -1.85 -26.46 4.01
N ILE A 104 -2.03 -26.80 2.74
CA ILE A 104 -2.42 -25.86 1.69
C ILE A 104 -3.76 -26.26 1.10
N LYS A 105 -4.45 -25.29 0.49
CA LYS A 105 -5.55 -25.49 -0.43
C LYS A 105 -5.13 -25.02 -1.82
N ILE A 106 -5.40 -25.84 -2.83
CA ILE A 106 -5.19 -25.47 -4.23
C ILE A 106 -6.34 -24.58 -4.69
N GLU A 107 -6.01 -23.37 -5.11
CA GLU A 107 -6.97 -22.40 -5.66
C GLU A 107 -6.93 -22.34 -7.19
N ASP A 108 -5.81 -22.77 -7.79
CA ASP A 108 -5.58 -22.75 -9.22
C ASP A 108 -5.38 -24.18 -9.77
N ASP A 109 -6.31 -24.62 -10.62
CA ASP A 109 -6.33 -25.98 -11.15
C ASP A 109 -5.14 -26.32 -12.04
N ARG A 110 -4.44 -25.31 -12.59
CA ARG A 110 -3.20 -25.51 -13.37
C ARG A 110 -2.10 -26.17 -12.56
N LEU A 111 -2.14 -26.09 -11.23
CA LEU A 111 -1.14 -26.73 -10.37
C LEU A 111 -1.28 -28.26 -10.28
N ARG A 112 -2.39 -28.83 -10.75
CA ARG A 112 -2.68 -30.26 -10.58
C ARG A 112 -1.88 -31.16 -11.52
N ILE A 113 -1.51 -30.62 -12.69
CA ILE A 113 -0.80 -31.34 -13.75
C ILE A 113 0.28 -30.41 -14.28
N VAL A 114 1.49 -30.94 -14.50
CA VAL A 114 2.56 -30.18 -15.15
C VAL A 114 2.36 -30.27 -16.66
N ASP A 115 1.83 -29.20 -17.24
CA ASP A 115 1.63 -29.04 -18.68
C ASP A 115 2.20 -27.69 -19.18
N ASP A 116 2.10 -27.46 -20.50
CA ASP A 116 2.58 -26.23 -21.13
C ASP A 116 1.88 -24.98 -20.58
N GLU A 117 0.62 -25.10 -20.13
CA GLU A 117 -0.14 -23.99 -19.56
C GLU A 117 0.44 -23.56 -18.20
N LEU A 118 0.72 -24.51 -17.32
CA LEU A 118 1.40 -24.24 -16.05
C LEU A 118 2.80 -23.64 -16.30
N VAL A 119 3.55 -24.21 -17.23
CA VAL A 119 4.92 -23.77 -17.55
C VAL A 119 4.93 -22.31 -17.99
N GLU A 120 4.07 -21.92 -18.92
CA GLU A 120 3.98 -20.54 -19.41
C GLU A 120 3.49 -19.58 -18.33
N TYR A 121 2.53 -20.00 -17.51
CA TYR A 121 2.06 -19.17 -16.40
C TYR A 121 3.16 -18.92 -15.37
N ILE A 122 3.90 -19.95 -14.95
CA ILE A 122 5.02 -19.82 -14.00
C ILE A 122 6.14 -18.94 -14.58
N LYS A 123 6.48 -19.05 -15.86
CA LYS A 123 7.43 -18.14 -16.53
C LYS A 123 7.00 -16.68 -16.40
N LYS A 124 5.74 -16.38 -16.71
CA LYS A 124 5.18 -15.04 -16.62
C LYS A 124 5.26 -14.46 -15.21
N ILE A 125 4.82 -15.18 -14.19
CA ILE A 125 4.83 -14.66 -12.81
C ILE A 125 6.25 -14.59 -12.23
N ARG A 126 7.15 -15.51 -12.62
CA ARG A 126 8.57 -15.45 -12.25
C ARG A 126 9.26 -14.24 -12.86
N GLU A 127 8.94 -13.89 -14.11
CA GLU A 127 9.45 -12.67 -14.74
C GLU A 127 9.01 -11.41 -14.01
N GLN A 128 7.79 -11.38 -13.46
CA GLN A 128 7.32 -10.29 -12.61
C GLN A 128 8.14 -10.17 -11.31
N GLU A 129 8.42 -11.29 -10.61
CA GLU A 129 9.31 -11.27 -9.43
C GLU A 129 10.72 -10.82 -9.80
N TRP A 130 11.26 -11.34 -10.90
CA TRP A 130 12.58 -10.96 -11.37
C TRP A 130 12.66 -9.46 -11.66
N ASN A 131 11.65 -8.92 -12.34
CA ASN A 131 11.57 -7.49 -12.64
C ASN A 131 11.48 -6.64 -11.37
N TYR A 132 10.76 -7.10 -10.34
CA TYR A 132 10.74 -6.42 -9.04
C TYR A 132 12.15 -6.34 -8.42
N TYR A 133 12.83 -7.47 -8.26
CA TYR A 133 14.18 -7.50 -7.67
C TYR A 133 15.21 -6.77 -8.53
N SER A 134 15.12 -6.91 -9.86
CA SER A 134 16.02 -6.25 -10.79
C SER A 134 15.84 -4.75 -10.81
N ARG A 135 14.60 -4.24 -10.78
CA ARG A 135 14.33 -2.79 -10.68
C ARG A 135 14.87 -2.21 -9.38
N SER A 136 14.59 -2.85 -8.25
CA SER A 136 15.13 -2.45 -6.94
C SER A 136 16.67 -2.41 -6.94
N TYR A 137 17.32 -3.42 -7.53
CA TYR A 137 18.77 -3.43 -7.63
C TYR A 137 19.32 -2.36 -8.56
N ASN A 138 18.72 -2.20 -9.74
CA ASN A 138 19.16 -1.22 -10.72
C ASN A 138 18.95 0.21 -10.20
N ALA A 139 17.88 0.48 -9.45
CA ALA A 139 17.67 1.76 -8.79
C ALA A 139 18.84 2.07 -7.86
N ILE A 140 19.22 1.11 -6.99
CA ILE A 140 20.36 1.29 -6.09
C ILE A 140 21.67 1.42 -6.84
N SER A 141 21.93 0.53 -7.80
CA SER A 141 23.17 0.53 -8.57
C SER A 141 23.33 1.79 -9.41
N ASN A 142 22.25 2.40 -9.90
CA ASN A 142 22.28 3.63 -10.68
C ASN A 142 22.49 4.85 -9.77
N ALA A 143 21.80 4.89 -8.62
CA ALA A 143 21.89 6.01 -7.68
C ALA A 143 23.28 6.14 -7.06
N VAL A 144 24.03 5.04 -6.92
CA VAL A 144 25.37 5.03 -6.28
C VAL A 144 26.52 5.25 -7.30
N ARG A 145 26.23 5.48 -8.60
CA ARG A 145 27.26 5.87 -9.59
C ARG A 145 27.81 7.28 -9.33
N GLU A 146 28.95 7.61 -9.94
CA GLU A 146 29.69 8.87 -9.71
C GLU A 146 28.79 10.10 -9.75
N ASN A 147 28.95 10.99 -8.76
CA ASN A 147 28.13 12.19 -8.52
C ASN A 147 26.68 11.93 -8.10
N CYS A 148 26.46 10.95 -7.21
CA CYS A 148 25.19 10.76 -6.50
C CYS A 148 24.66 12.10 -5.95
N LYS A 149 23.59 12.62 -6.58
CA LYS A 149 22.84 13.82 -6.16
C LYS A 149 21.60 13.48 -5.34
N GLU A 150 21.24 12.20 -5.26
CA GLU A 150 20.07 11.69 -4.53
C GLU A 150 20.50 11.17 -3.15
N CYS A 151 19.59 11.19 -2.18
CA CYS A 151 19.87 10.68 -0.85
C CYS A 151 19.86 9.15 -0.85
N ILE A 152 20.97 8.55 -0.42
CA ILE A 152 21.07 7.09 -0.28
C ILE A 152 20.08 6.57 0.77
N SER A 153 19.82 7.32 1.84
CA SER A 153 18.85 6.89 2.86
C SER A 153 17.44 6.76 2.27
N GLU A 154 16.99 7.77 1.52
CA GLU A 154 15.68 7.75 0.82
C GLU A 154 15.60 6.59 -0.18
N LEU A 155 16.66 6.40 -0.97
CA LEU A 155 16.75 5.29 -1.92
C LEU A 155 16.56 3.92 -1.24
N PHE A 156 17.14 3.72 -0.06
CA PHE A 156 16.98 2.47 0.69
C PHE A 156 15.58 2.33 1.31
N THR A 157 14.98 3.41 1.81
CA THR A 157 13.64 3.37 2.41
C THR A 157 12.53 3.19 1.37
N ASP A 158 12.71 3.74 0.17
CA ASP A 158 11.87 3.51 -1.01
C ASP A 158 12.00 2.08 -1.54
N THR A 159 13.22 1.54 -1.53
CA THR A 159 13.49 0.20 -2.10
C THR A 159 13.13 -0.93 -1.14
N TYR A 160 13.30 -0.75 0.18
CA TYR A 160 13.15 -1.80 1.17
C TYR A 160 12.15 -1.44 2.27
N SER A 161 11.18 -2.33 2.48
CA SER A 161 10.09 -2.11 3.46
C SER A 161 10.51 -2.14 4.94
N LYS A 162 11.71 -2.63 5.27
CA LYS A 162 12.18 -2.81 6.67
C LYS A 162 13.37 -1.91 7.07
N VAL A 163 13.66 -0.88 6.28
CA VAL A 163 14.76 0.05 6.55
C VAL A 163 14.19 1.34 7.12
N PHE A 164 14.82 1.83 8.18
CA PHE A 164 14.54 3.11 8.82
C PHE A 164 15.29 4.22 8.09
N GLU A 165 14.67 5.38 7.96
CA GLU A 165 15.27 6.50 7.27
C GLU A 165 16.16 7.30 8.22
N TYR A 166 17.45 7.38 7.88
CA TYR A 166 18.39 8.22 8.58
C TYR A 166 19.45 8.76 7.61
N CYS A 167 19.46 10.07 7.41
CA CYS A 167 20.48 10.78 6.64
C CYS A 167 21.15 11.84 7.52
N ALA A 168 22.45 11.72 7.78
CA ALA A 168 23.23 12.68 8.57
C ALA A 168 23.73 13.90 7.74
N GLY A 169 23.08 14.21 6.63
CA GLY A 169 23.53 15.15 5.60
C GLY A 169 24.18 14.43 4.41
N CYS A 170 23.78 14.79 3.20
CA CYS A 170 24.29 14.21 1.95
C CYS A 170 24.31 15.24 0.82
N ASN A 171 24.74 14.85 -0.38
CA ASN A 171 24.75 15.76 -1.53
C ASN A 171 23.37 16.26 -1.96
N ALA A 172 22.29 15.62 -1.50
CA ALA A 172 20.89 16.02 -1.69
C ALA A 172 20.35 16.88 -0.53
N HIS A 173 20.87 16.68 0.69
CA HIS A 173 20.32 17.24 1.92
C HIS A 173 21.40 17.94 2.74
N SER A 174 21.19 19.23 2.97
CA SER A 174 22.03 20.06 3.83
C SER A 174 21.76 19.84 5.33
N GLU A 175 20.63 19.25 5.69
CA GLU A 175 20.21 19.01 7.08
C GLU A 175 20.04 17.52 7.39
N VAL A 176 20.04 17.17 8.68
CA VAL A 176 19.84 15.80 9.14
C VAL A 176 18.38 15.39 8.94
N ILE A 177 18.14 14.30 8.22
CA ILE A 177 16.82 13.67 8.09
C ILE A 177 16.77 12.47 9.02
N VAL A 178 15.80 12.49 9.94
CA VAL A 178 15.43 11.34 10.79
C VAL A 178 13.98 11.01 10.46
N GLY A 179 13.77 10.00 9.63
CA GLY A 179 12.45 9.57 9.20
C GLY A 179 12.03 8.29 9.90
N ASP A 180 11.58 8.42 11.15
CA ASP A 180 10.70 7.43 11.79
C ASP A 180 9.23 7.86 11.59
N MET A 181 8.85 8.22 10.35
CA MET A 181 7.43 8.29 10.00
C MET A 181 6.94 6.86 9.76
N PRO A 182 5.90 6.38 10.47
CA PRO A 182 5.36 5.05 10.26
C PRO A 182 4.93 4.93 8.79
N LYS A 183 5.61 4.05 8.04
CA LYS A 183 5.29 3.78 6.62
C LYS A 183 3.79 3.59 6.48
N PHE A 184 3.17 4.37 5.60
CA PHE A 184 1.73 4.29 5.34
C PHE A 184 1.34 2.81 5.06
N PRO A 185 0.40 2.24 5.81
CA PRO A 185 0.27 0.79 5.96
C PRO A 185 -0.18 0.04 4.70
N LEU A 186 -0.69 0.77 3.70
CA LEU A 186 -1.14 0.22 2.42
C LEU A 186 0.06 -0.12 1.51
N LYS A 187 0.23 -1.41 1.21
CA LYS A 187 1.28 -1.90 0.27
C LYS A 187 0.82 -1.97 -1.18
N ASN A 188 -0.49 -2.16 -1.39
CA ASN A 188 -1.08 -2.30 -2.71
C ASN A 188 -2.00 -1.12 -3.01
N ARG A 189 -2.01 -0.69 -4.28
CA ARG A 189 -2.88 0.39 -4.76
C ARG A 189 -4.30 -0.13 -4.91
N VAL A 190 -5.26 0.55 -4.30
CA VAL A 190 -6.70 0.27 -4.47
C VAL A 190 -7.36 1.50 -5.09
N SER A 191 -7.44 1.51 -6.42
CA SER A 191 -7.98 2.65 -7.17
C SER A 191 -9.50 2.62 -7.33
N GLU A 192 -10.12 1.44 -7.23
CA GLU A 192 -11.54 1.20 -7.51
C GLU A 192 -12.14 0.18 -6.52
N PRO A 193 -13.47 0.15 -6.33
CA PRO A 193 -14.48 1.03 -6.94
C PRO A 193 -14.48 2.45 -6.35
N LEU A 194 -14.88 3.44 -7.14
CA LEU A 194 -15.10 4.81 -6.66
C LEU A 194 -16.48 4.93 -6.01
N LYS A 195 -16.58 5.72 -4.94
CA LYS A 195 -17.87 5.95 -4.29
C LYS A 195 -18.77 6.84 -5.17
N THR A 196 -20.05 6.47 -5.27
CA THR A 196 -21.08 7.22 -5.99
C THR A 196 -21.72 8.26 -5.08
N LEU A 197 -21.92 9.47 -5.60
CA LEU A 197 -22.60 10.56 -4.90
C LEU A 197 -24.09 10.52 -5.19
N SER A 198 -24.92 10.74 -4.17
CA SER A 198 -26.38 10.87 -4.36
C SER A 198 -26.77 12.29 -4.81
N ASP A 199 -27.93 12.43 -5.42
CA ASP A 199 -28.47 13.74 -5.83
C ASP A 199 -28.59 14.73 -4.65
N GLU A 200 -28.98 14.22 -3.47
CA GLU A 200 -29.05 15.01 -2.24
C GLU A 200 -27.67 15.56 -1.83
N GLN A 201 -26.62 14.75 -1.95
CA GLN A 201 -25.24 15.17 -1.63
C GLN A 201 -24.76 16.23 -2.63
N MET A 202 -25.12 16.10 -3.91
CA MET A 202 -24.73 17.03 -4.96
C MET A 202 -25.49 18.36 -4.90
N ALA A 203 -26.74 18.36 -4.40
CA ALA A 203 -27.58 19.55 -4.35
C ALA A 203 -26.94 20.75 -3.62
N LEU A 204 -26.14 20.49 -2.58
CA LEU A 204 -25.44 21.52 -1.80
C LEU A 204 -24.36 22.29 -2.59
N PHE A 205 -23.85 21.68 -3.66
CA PHE A 205 -22.73 22.21 -4.45
C PHE A 205 -23.19 22.97 -5.69
N GLY A 206 -24.45 22.79 -6.14
CA GLY A 206 -24.88 23.26 -7.45
C GLY A 206 -24.00 22.68 -8.55
N THR A 207 -23.35 23.55 -9.34
CA THR A 207 -22.40 23.13 -10.40
C THR A 207 -20.96 22.99 -9.91
N ALA A 208 -20.65 23.41 -8.68
CA ALA A 208 -19.30 23.39 -8.12
C ALA A 208 -18.88 21.99 -7.66
N ASN A 209 -17.58 21.81 -7.41
CA ASN A 209 -17.01 20.58 -6.83
C ASN A 209 -16.58 20.73 -5.37
N GLU A 210 -16.53 21.97 -4.89
CA GLU A 210 -16.21 22.31 -3.52
C GLU A 210 -17.25 23.29 -2.97
N LEU A 211 -17.33 23.38 -1.66
CA LEU A 211 -18.08 24.42 -0.94
C LEU A 211 -17.35 24.71 0.37
N ILE A 212 -17.64 25.86 0.99
CA ILE A 212 -17.06 26.24 2.26
C ILE A 212 -18.13 26.53 3.31
N VAL A 213 -17.85 26.12 4.54
CA VAL A 213 -18.66 26.40 5.72
C VAL A 213 -17.76 27.01 6.78
N VAL A 214 -18.09 28.25 7.16
CA VAL A 214 -17.47 28.91 8.32
C VAL A 214 -18.31 28.57 9.54
N ALA A 215 -17.74 27.79 10.47
CA ALA A 215 -18.42 27.24 11.62
C ALA A 215 -17.52 27.33 12.85
N ASP A 216 -18.01 27.90 13.95
CA ASP A 216 -17.28 27.89 15.22
C ASP A 216 -17.17 26.47 15.81
N GLU A 217 -16.39 26.30 16.87
CA GLU A 217 -16.18 24.97 17.47
C GLU A 217 -17.46 24.28 17.96
N SER A 218 -18.49 25.05 18.32
CA SER A 218 -19.79 24.51 18.74
C SER A 218 -20.62 24.05 17.54
N ASP A 219 -20.62 24.82 16.46
CA ASP A 219 -21.33 24.53 15.22
C ASP A 219 -20.65 23.43 14.41
N GLN A 220 -19.32 23.34 14.42
CA GLN A 220 -18.57 22.28 13.74
C GLN A 220 -19.02 20.89 14.19
N LYS A 221 -19.31 20.71 15.49
CA LYS A 221 -19.80 19.44 16.05
C LYS A 221 -21.13 19.03 15.43
N ASN A 222 -22.07 19.98 15.33
CA ASN A 222 -23.39 19.73 14.74
C ASN A 222 -23.30 19.51 13.22
N LEU A 223 -22.47 20.32 12.55
CA LEU A 223 -22.18 20.20 11.13
C LEU A 223 -21.63 18.84 10.74
N ILE A 224 -20.61 18.36 11.46
CA ILE A 224 -20.02 17.04 11.18
C ILE A 224 -21.04 15.93 11.39
N SER A 225 -21.81 15.98 12.47
CA SER A 225 -22.89 15.00 12.72
C SER A 225 -23.90 14.96 11.56
N LYS A 226 -24.29 16.13 11.04
CA LYS A 226 -25.22 16.24 9.91
C LYS A 226 -24.63 15.81 8.58
N LEU A 227 -23.37 16.16 8.33
CA LEU A 227 -22.63 15.68 7.16
C LEU A 227 -22.49 14.15 7.17
N VAL A 228 -22.29 13.54 8.35
CA VAL A 228 -22.33 12.09 8.50
C VAL A 228 -23.71 11.54 8.18
N GLU A 229 -24.80 12.17 8.63
CA GLU A 229 -26.20 11.82 8.27
C GLU A 229 -26.50 12.00 6.76
N LYS A 230 -25.78 12.88 6.05
CA LYS A 230 -25.83 13.03 4.58
C LYS A 230 -24.87 12.12 3.82
N GLY A 231 -23.99 11.40 4.51
CA GLY A 231 -23.22 10.29 3.92
C GLY A 231 -21.80 10.67 3.54
N VAL A 232 -21.18 11.55 4.32
CA VAL A 232 -19.73 11.76 4.23
C VAL A 232 -19.00 10.42 4.29
N SER A 233 -18.13 10.25 3.32
CA SER A 233 -17.32 9.06 3.12
C SER A 233 -15.95 9.16 3.76
N LEU A 234 -15.40 10.38 3.83
CA LEU A 234 -14.10 10.68 4.37
C LEU A 234 -14.12 12.03 5.09
N ILE A 235 -13.61 12.06 6.32
CA ILE A 235 -13.26 13.28 7.02
C ILE A 235 -11.73 13.39 7.03
N ILE A 236 -11.21 14.49 6.51
CA ILE A 236 -9.78 14.83 6.61
C ILE A 236 -9.64 15.82 7.77
N VAL A 237 -8.74 15.51 8.69
CA VAL A 237 -8.43 16.34 9.87
C VAL A 237 -6.97 16.80 9.83
N PRO A 238 -6.60 17.88 10.54
CA PRO A 238 -5.21 18.29 10.68
C PRO A 238 -4.35 17.18 11.32
N ASP A 239 -3.06 17.11 11.00
CA ASP A 239 -2.18 16.04 11.50
C ASP A 239 -2.02 16.03 13.04
N HIS A 240 -2.24 17.17 13.68
CA HIS A 240 -2.22 17.33 15.15
C HIS A 240 -3.62 17.55 15.74
N PHE A 241 -4.66 16.98 15.11
CA PHE A 241 -6.05 17.18 15.52
C PHE A 241 -6.36 16.57 16.89
N ASN A 242 -6.50 17.44 17.90
CA ASN A 242 -6.91 17.05 19.26
C ASN A 242 -8.43 17.11 19.44
N GLY A 243 -9.17 16.44 18.55
CA GLY A 243 -10.63 16.53 18.44
C GLY A 243 -11.39 15.30 18.92
N GLU A 244 -10.90 14.58 19.95
CA GLU A 244 -11.54 13.38 20.49
C GLU A 244 -13.05 13.60 20.77
N ASN A 245 -13.41 14.78 21.28
CA ASN A 245 -14.80 15.16 21.58
C ASN A 245 -15.72 15.28 20.35
N ILE A 246 -15.16 15.60 19.18
CA ILE A 246 -15.91 15.76 17.92
C ILE A 246 -16.24 14.38 17.34
N LEU A 247 -15.30 13.43 17.46
CA LEU A 247 -15.42 12.10 16.87
C LEU A 247 -16.24 11.13 17.74
N LEU A 248 -16.21 11.27 19.06
CA LEU A 248 -16.88 10.37 20.03
C LEU A 248 -18.42 10.35 19.93
N LYS A 249 -19.05 11.32 19.26
CA LYS A 249 -20.53 11.39 19.12
C LYS A 249 -21.04 11.01 17.73
N ILE A 250 -20.15 10.62 16.82
CA ILE A 250 -20.54 10.18 15.49
C ILE A 250 -21.26 8.83 15.62
N LYS A 251 -22.51 8.76 15.15
CA LYS A 251 -23.26 7.51 15.19
C LYS A 251 -22.53 6.45 14.34
N PRO A 252 -22.26 5.25 14.87
CA PRO A 252 -21.40 4.24 14.23
C PRO A 252 -22.02 3.56 12.99
N ASN A 253 -23.13 4.06 12.47
CA ASN A 253 -23.94 3.35 11.49
C ASN A 253 -23.49 3.51 10.02
N ARG A 254 -22.32 4.11 9.75
CA ARG A 254 -21.84 4.37 8.38
C ARG A 254 -20.37 4.07 8.19
N ASN A 255 -20.03 3.53 7.02
CA ASN A 255 -18.68 3.24 6.54
C ASN A 255 -17.94 4.53 6.17
N MET A 256 -17.64 5.36 7.18
CA MET A 256 -16.89 6.61 7.05
C MET A 256 -15.44 6.38 7.47
N MET A 257 -14.51 7.02 6.77
CA MET A 257 -13.09 7.04 7.10
C MET A 257 -12.72 8.39 7.71
N ILE A 258 -11.73 8.40 8.59
CA ILE A 258 -11.12 9.62 9.13
C ILE A 258 -9.63 9.48 8.89
N PHE A 259 -9.03 10.45 8.19
CA PHE A 259 -7.60 10.48 7.92
C PHE A 259 -7.02 11.83 8.33
N SER A 260 -5.75 11.81 8.70
CA SER A 260 -4.95 13.03 8.74
C SER A 260 -4.74 13.58 7.32
N LEU A 261 -4.28 14.82 7.21
CA LEU A 261 -3.97 15.40 5.90
C LEU A 261 -2.80 14.66 5.24
N ASP A 262 -1.74 14.32 6.00
CA ASP A 262 -0.63 13.51 5.48
C ASP A 262 -1.12 12.15 4.98
N GLU A 263 -1.92 11.41 5.76
CA GLU A 263 -2.48 10.13 5.34
C GLU A 263 -3.29 10.24 4.03
N ALA A 264 -4.13 11.26 3.91
CA ALA A 264 -4.88 11.53 2.68
C ALA A 264 -3.94 11.84 1.50
N TYR A 265 -2.88 12.62 1.72
CA TYR A 265 -1.90 12.96 0.70
C TYR A 265 -1.08 11.73 0.23
N GLN A 266 -0.71 10.83 1.15
CA GLN A 266 -0.08 9.56 0.79
C GLN A 266 -1.01 8.69 -0.06
N LEU A 267 -2.30 8.62 0.28
CA LEU A 267 -3.30 7.91 -0.53
C LEU A 267 -3.43 8.48 -1.95
N ILE A 268 -3.35 9.81 -2.09
CA ILE A 268 -3.34 10.47 -3.40
C ILE A 268 -2.13 10.01 -4.21
N LYS A 269 -0.92 10.09 -3.64
CA LYS A 269 0.34 9.66 -4.29
C LYS A 269 0.28 8.20 -4.73
N MET A 270 -0.32 7.35 -3.92
CA MET A 270 -0.49 5.92 -4.20
C MET A 270 -1.63 5.60 -5.18
N ARG A 271 -2.40 6.60 -5.65
CA ARG A 271 -3.63 6.40 -6.44
C ARG A 271 -4.67 5.52 -5.73
N GLY A 272 -4.75 5.62 -4.39
CA GLY A 272 -5.69 4.91 -3.53
C GLY A 272 -7.11 5.49 -3.56
N PHE A 273 -7.68 5.72 -4.74
CA PHE A 273 -8.91 6.51 -4.93
C PHE A 273 -10.18 5.87 -4.34
N TYR A 274 -10.16 4.57 -4.04
CA TYR A 274 -11.21 3.94 -3.24
C TYR A 274 -11.42 4.65 -1.88
N PHE A 275 -10.32 5.01 -1.22
CA PHE A 275 -10.34 5.62 0.10
C PHE A 275 -10.69 7.11 0.05
N ILE A 276 -10.25 7.81 -1.00
CA ILE A 276 -10.38 9.27 -1.18
C ILE A 276 -11.40 9.69 -2.26
N SER A 277 -12.49 8.93 -2.40
CA SER A 277 -13.64 9.27 -3.25
C SER A 277 -14.94 9.38 -2.44
N GLY A 278 -15.95 10.04 -3.02
CA GLY A 278 -17.25 10.32 -2.43
C GLY A 278 -17.38 11.75 -1.91
N LEU A 279 -18.25 11.93 -0.91
CA LEU A 279 -18.40 13.20 -0.20
C LEU A 279 -17.32 13.30 0.87
N ILE A 280 -16.45 14.31 0.76
CA ILE A 280 -15.28 14.50 1.62
C ILE A 280 -15.49 15.77 2.42
N ALA A 281 -15.31 15.71 3.74
CA ALA A 281 -15.26 16.88 4.61
C ALA A 281 -13.81 17.14 5.03
N VAL A 282 -13.33 18.37 4.93
CA VAL A 282 -11.98 18.76 5.33
C VAL A 282 -12.08 19.79 6.43
N ILE A 283 -11.54 19.46 7.59
CA ILE A 283 -11.46 20.36 8.74
C ILE A 283 -10.07 20.96 8.74
N TYR A 284 -9.97 22.29 8.71
CA TYR A 284 -8.70 22.98 8.73
C TYR A 284 -8.27 23.35 10.17
N PRO A 285 -6.97 23.51 10.43
CA PRO A 285 -6.46 23.93 11.73
C PRO A 285 -6.88 25.37 12.07
N LYS A 286 -6.68 25.78 13.32
CA LYS A 286 -6.95 27.16 13.79
C LYS A 286 -5.89 28.15 13.34
N GLU A 287 -4.68 27.67 13.03
CA GLU A 287 -3.54 28.50 12.65
C GLU A 287 -3.64 28.97 11.19
N GLU A 288 -3.75 30.28 10.99
CA GLU A 288 -4.04 30.90 9.68
C GLU A 288 -3.00 30.55 8.60
N ASN A 289 -1.73 30.45 8.99
CA ASN A 289 -0.64 30.15 8.06
C ASN A 289 -0.77 28.73 7.48
N GLU A 290 -1.21 27.76 8.27
CA GLU A 290 -1.35 26.37 7.83
C GLU A 290 -2.56 26.19 6.91
N ILE A 291 -3.67 26.89 7.16
CA ILE A 291 -4.93 26.74 6.40
C ILE A 291 -4.68 26.92 4.90
N GLY A 292 -3.91 27.94 4.51
CA GLY A 292 -3.64 28.22 3.10
C GLY A 292 -2.84 27.12 2.41
N GLU A 293 -1.81 26.61 3.06
CA GLU A 293 -0.99 25.51 2.54
C GLU A 293 -1.82 24.23 2.38
N GLN A 294 -2.58 23.88 3.41
CA GLN A 294 -3.46 22.71 3.39
C GLN A 294 -4.54 22.82 2.32
N TYR A 295 -5.15 24.01 2.15
CA TYR A 295 -6.17 24.25 1.13
C TYR A 295 -5.61 24.04 -0.28
N VAL A 296 -4.42 24.56 -0.57
CA VAL A 296 -3.76 24.37 -1.87
C VAL A 296 -3.51 22.89 -2.16
N ILE A 297 -3.09 22.11 -1.15
CA ILE A 297 -2.90 20.67 -1.28
C ILE A 297 -4.23 19.99 -1.61
N VAL A 298 -5.29 20.27 -0.87
CA VAL A 298 -6.62 19.67 -1.10
C VAL A 298 -7.16 20.07 -2.47
N LYS A 299 -7.08 21.35 -2.83
CA LYS A 299 -7.57 21.87 -4.11
C LYS A 299 -6.88 21.20 -5.30
N ASN A 300 -5.56 21.15 -5.30
CA ASN A 300 -4.80 20.62 -6.43
C ASN A 300 -4.93 19.10 -6.59
N ASN A 301 -5.22 18.38 -5.50
CA ASN A 301 -5.16 16.92 -5.51
C ASN A 301 -6.53 16.24 -5.47
N LEU A 302 -7.52 16.85 -4.81
CA LEU A 302 -8.84 16.27 -4.58
C LEU A 302 -9.95 17.03 -5.30
N CYS A 303 -9.92 18.37 -5.36
CA CYS A 303 -10.96 19.14 -6.05
C CYS A 303 -10.95 18.85 -7.56
N GLY A 304 -12.13 18.93 -8.19
CA GLY A 304 -12.29 18.82 -9.64
C GLY A 304 -12.46 17.41 -10.20
N ARG A 305 -12.40 16.36 -9.37
CA ARG A 305 -12.69 14.99 -9.83
C ARG A 305 -14.19 14.72 -9.79
N ALA A 306 -14.71 14.07 -10.82
CA ALA A 306 -16.13 13.75 -10.92
C ALA A 306 -16.66 12.88 -9.76
N SER A 307 -15.78 12.07 -9.16
CA SER A 307 -16.12 11.17 -8.04
C SER A 307 -15.94 11.81 -6.66
N THR A 308 -15.70 13.11 -6.56
CA THR A 308 -15.42 13.80 -5.30
C THR A 308 -16.20 15.10 -5.19
N LYS A 309 -16.76 15.35 -4.01
CA LYS A 309 -17.29 16.67 -3.61
C LYS A 309 -16.71 17.03 -2.25
N ILE A 310 -16.25 18.26 -2.09
CA ILE A 310 -15.43 18.65 -0.93
C ILE A 310 -16.11 19.77 -0.12
N VAL A 311 -16.39 19.48 1.14
CA VAL A 311 -16.87 20.46 2.13
C VAL A 311 -15.68 20.95 2.94
N HIS A 312 -15.25 22.19 2.71
CA HIS A 312 -14.22 22.87 3.50
C HIS A 312 -14.84 23.46 4.76
N ILE A 313 -14.28 23.14 5.93
CA ILE A 313 -14.78 23.58 7.23
C ILE A 313 -13.69 24.37 7.93
N VAL A 314 -13.96 25.65 8.20
CA VAL A 314 -13.03 26.56 8.89
C VAL A 314 -13.72 27.27 10.05
N GLU A 315 -12.95 27.61 11.09
CA GLU A 315 -13.49 28.34 12.25
C GLU A 315 -13.82 29.81 11.93
N LYS A 316 -13.01 30.41 11.05
CA LYS A 316 -13.14 31.80 10.60
C LYS A 316 -12.67 31.91 9.16
N ASP A 317 -13.14 32.93 8.45
CA ASP A 317 -12.60 33.27 7.13
C ASP A 317 -11.20 33.88 7.30
N VAL A 318 -10.22 33.37 6.55
CA VAL A 318 -8.80 33.69 6.72
C VAL A 318 -8.27 34.32 5.45
N TYR A 319 -7.45 35.36 5.61
CA TYR A 319 -6.79 36.03 4.49
C TYR A 319 -5.52 35.31 4.10
N ILE A 320 -5.46 34.78 2.87
CA ILE A 320 -4.29 34.08 2.35
C ILE A 320 -3.39 35.09 1.64
N VAL A 321 -2.32 35.51 2.32
CA VAL A 321 -1.40 36.56 1.86
C VAL A 321 -0.82 36.24 0.49
N GLN A 322 -0.42 34.98 0.23
CA GLN A 322 0.18 34.61 -1.07
C GLN A 322 -0.81 34.72 -2.24
N ALA A 323 -2.12 34.60 -1.98
CA ALA A 323 -3.17 34.66 -2.98
C ALA A 323 -3.87 36.03 -3.06
N GLY A 324 -3.65 36.90 -2.07
CA GLY A 324 -4.24 38.23 -1.98
C GLY A 324 -5.76 38.22 -1.76
N LYS A 325 -6.33 37.10 -1.29
CA LYS A 325 -7.78 36.85 -1.18
C LYS A 325 -8.12 36.13 0.11
N THR A 326 -9.37 36.20 0.55
CA THR A 326 -9.84 35.34 1.65
C THR A 326 -10.06 33.91 1.17
N LEU A 327 -10.07 32.94 2.09
CA LEU A 327 -10.30 31.55 1.76
C LEU A 327 -11.68 31.37 1.11
N VAL A 328 -12.71 32.05 1.61
CA VAL A 328 -14.05 32.03 1.01
C VAL A 328 -14.03 32.50 -0.44
N GLU A 329 -13.23 33.51 -0.79
CA GLU A 329 -13.06 34.00 -2.17
C GLU A 329 -12.25 33.06 -3.07
N LEU A 330 -11.48 32.13 -2.48
CA LEU A 330 -10.65 31.18 -3.21
C LEU A 330 -11.38 29.88 -3.54
N VAL A 331 -12.37 29.50 -2.73
CA VAL A 331 -13.20 28.32 -2.95
C VAL A 331 -14.13 28.55 -4.14
N ASP A 332 -14.02 27.69 -5.15
CA ASP A 332 -14.85 27.74 -6.36
C ASP A 332 -16.20 27.04 -6.10
N GLY A 333 -17.02 27.65 -5.23
CA GLY A 333 -18.29 27.09 -4.80
C GLY A 333 -19.04 27.95 -3.78
N PRO A 334 -20.21 27.49 -3.32
CA PRO A 334 -21.04 28.26 -2.39
C PRO A 334 -20.39 28.34 -1.00
N SER A 335 -20.52 29.51 -0.37
CA SER A 335 -20.26 29.70 1.06
C SER A 335 -21.57 29.55 1.82
N LEU A 336 -21.68 28.49 2.62
CA LEU A 336 -22.90 28.15 3.35
C LEU A 336 -22.74 28.44 4.84
N GLN A 337 -23.83 28.84 5.47
CA GLN A 337 -23.90 28.83 6.94
C GLN A 337 -24.14 27.39 7.44
N PRO A 338 -23.66 27.03 8.64
CA PRO A 338 -23.84 25.68 9.20
C PRO A 338 -25.32 25.23 9.18
N ASN A 339 -26.22 26.16 9.49
CA ASN A 339 -27.68 25.93 9.52
C ASN A 339 -28.27 25.44 8.19
N ILE A 340 -27.72 25.88 7.06
CA ILE A 340 -28.23 25.50 5.73
C ILE A 340 -27.87 24.05 5.41
N VAL A 341 -26.72 23.60 5.89
CA VAL A 341 -26.25 22.21 5.71
C VAL A 341 -27.09 21.22 6.56
N TYR A 342 -27.83 21.72 7.56
CA TYR A 342 -28.71 20.91 8.40
C TYR A 342 -30.04 20.54 7.74
N THR A 343 -30.46 21.30 6.72
CA THR A 343 -31.67 21.08 5.91
C THR A 343 -31.45 20.00 4.85
#